data_AF-A0AA37MB68-F1
#
_entry.id   AF-A0AA37MB68-F1
#
_cell.length_a   1.000
_cell.length_b   1.000
_cell.length_c   1.000
_cell.angle_alpha   90.00
_cell.angle_beta   90.00
_cell.angle_gamma   90.00
#
_symmetry.space_group_name_H-M   'P 1'
#
loop_
_entity.id
_entity.type
_entity.pdbx_description
1 polymer ?
#
loop_
_entity_poly.entity_id
_entity_poly.type
_entity_poly.pdbx_seq_one_letter_code
_entity_poly.pdbx_strand_id
1 'polypeptide(L)'
;MARCGMLISRLSADSWLWTARLADPATGHVANDRPIRAARWEGAGLALVGVYELDAEPGTLLVTTRAGMSSQGAGLWGGGHVVHRLGADGSLPAIPTHVAADELDPAGAEARLHRRLAHAAGLSLDVVRMRMREGHGYEAGTVVEWGGYWAIIERATARQVWARAPAYDEMTEAGLPVVRSDTPEAQAAAARIWGR
;
A
#
# COMPACT_ATOMS: atom_id res chain seq x y z
N MET A 1 3.31 -35.08 5.95
CA MET A 1 2.15 -34.20 5.68
C MET A 1 1.54 -33.84 7.02
N ALA A 2 1.77 -32.61 7.51
CA ALA A 2 1.01 -32.10 8.65
C ALA A 2 -0.47 -32.01 8.23
N ARG A 3 -1.38 -32.54 9.05
CA ARG A 3 -2.80 -32.35 8.78
C ARG A 3 -3.12 -30.89 9.09
N CYS A 4 -3.49 -30.16 8.03
CA CYS A 4 -4.33 -28.96 8.05
C CYS A 4 -5.30 -28.97 9.24
N GLY A 5 -4.99 -28.37 10.38
CA GLY A 5 -6.00 -28.25 11.44
C GLY A 5 -7.08 -27.31 10.96
N MET A 6 -8.35 -27.74 10.93
CA MET A 6 -9.47 -26.85 10.62
C MET A 6 -9.50 -25.69 11.63
N LEU A 7 -9.32 -24.46 11.16
CA LEU A 7 -9.33 -23.26 12.01
C LEU A 7 -10.73 -22.68 12.11
N ILE A 8 -11.08 -22.12 13.26
CA ILE A 8 -12.40 -21.53 13.50
C ILE A 8 -12.28 -20.03 13.71
N SER A 9 -12.83 -19.25 12.78
CA SER A 9 -12.92 -17.79 12.90
C SER A 9 -14.36 -17.34 13.16
N ARG A 10 -14.52 -16.18 13.80
CA ARG A 10 -15.82 -15.56 14.10
C ARG A 10 -15.84 -14.13 13.61
N LEU A 11 -16.88 -13.77 12.85
CA LEU A 11 -17.08 -12.41 12.33
C LEU A 11 -18.53 -11.98 12.51
N SER A 12 -18.76 -10.67 12.58
CA SER A 12 -20.11 -10.10 12.57
C SER A 12 -20.90 -10.58 11.35
N ALA A 13 -22.19 -10.85 11.50
CA ALA A 13 -23.03 -11.34 10.40
C ALA A 13 -23.28 -10.34 9.28
N ASP A 14 -22.96 -9.06 9.51
CA ASP A 14 -22.97 -8.05 8.47
C ASP A 14 -21.64 -8.00 7.68
N SER A 15 -20.78 -9.01 7.81
CA SER A 15 -19.50 -9.09 7.10
C SER A 15 -19.40 -10.33 6.21
N TRP A 16 -18.86 -10.15 5.01
CA TRP A 16 -18.40 -11.23 4.14
C TRP A 16 -16.92 -11.50 4.39
N LEU A 17 -16.52 -12.75 4.24
CA LEU A 17 -15.13 -13.19 4.29
C LEU A 17 -14.70 -13.71 2.91
N TRP A 18 -13.48 -13.37 2.51
CA TRP A 18 -12.91 -13.72 1.22
C TRP A 18 -11.46 -14.16 1.38
N THR A 19 -10.99 -14.97 0.45
CA THR A 19 -9.54 -15.10 0.18
C THR A 19 -9.02 -13.86 -0.55
N ALA A 20 -7.75 -13.53 -0.37
CA ALA A 20 -7.08 -12.44 -1.09
C ALA A 20 -6.24 -12.97 -2.26
N ARG A 21 -6.15 -12.24 -3.38
CA ARG A 21 -5.22 -12.54 -4.48
C ARG A 21 -4.66 -11.31 -5.17
N LEU A 22 -3.53 -11.48 -5.85
CA LEU A 22 -3.07 -10.60 -6.91
C LEU A 22 -3.95 -10.84 -8.15
N ALA A 23 -4.72 -9.83 -8.54
CA ALA A 23 -5.63 -9.90 -9.68
C ALA A 23 -4.93 -9.58 -11.01
N ASP A 24 -4.02 -8.59 -10.98
CA ASP A 24 -3.24 -8.18 -12.13
C ASP A 24 -1.80 -7.80 -11.72
N PRO A 25 -0.80 -8.62 -12.08
CA PRO A 25 0.60 -8.33 -11.81
C PRO A 25 1.12 -7.07 -12.51
N ALA A 26 0.57 -6.71 -13.68
CA ALA A 26 1.05 -5.55 -14.43
C ALA A 26 0.72 -4.23 -13.74
N THR A 27 -0.43 -4.16 -13.07
CA THR A 27 -0.86 -2.98 -12.30
C THR A 27 -0.62 -3.10 -10.80
N GLY A 28 -0.28 -4.31 -10.32
CA GLY A 28 -0.22 -4.64 -8.90
C GLY A 28 -1.60 -4.60 -8.23
N HIS A 29 -2.67 -4.75 -9.01
CA HIS A 29 -4.04 -4.73 -8.50
C HIS A 29 -4.36 -6.02 -7.78
N VAL A 30 -4.91 -5.90 -6.57
CA VAL A 30 -5.24 -6.99 -5.66
C VAL A 30 -6.75 -6.99 -5.41
N ALA A 31 -7.32 -8.16 -5.24
CA ALA A 31 -8.77 -8.31 -5.14
C ALA A 31 -9.17 -9.43 -4.18
N ASN A 32 -10.46 -9.45 -3.87
CA ASN A 32 -11.11 -10.61 -3.27
C ASN A 32 -11.12 -11.73 -4.33
N ASP A 33 -10.73 -12.95 -3.95
CA ASP A 33 -10.77 -14.11 -4.86
C ASP A 33 -12.07 -14.89 -4.71
N ARG A 34 -12.15 -15.73 -3.68
CA ARG A 34 -13.30 -16.61 -3.44
C ARG A 34 -13.99 -16.25 -2.13
N PRO A 35 -15.33 -16.13 -2.12
CA PRO A 35 -16.07 -15.95 -0.88
C PRO A 35 -15.97 -17.21 -0.03
N ILE A 36 -15.79 -17.02 1.26
CA ILE A 36 -15.86 -18.06 2.28
C ILE A 36 -17.20 -17.89 2.98
N ARG A 37 -17.99 -18.96 3.03
CA ARG A 37 -19.30 -18.95 3.69
C ARG A 37 -19.16 -19.34 5.16
N ALA A 38 -19.97 -18.74 6.01
CA ALA A 38 -20.11 -19.21 7.39
C ALA A 38 -20.64 -20.66 7.37
N ALA A 39 -20.01 -21.54 8.14
CA ALA A 39 -20.45 -22.91 8.34
C ALA A 39 -21.76 -22.94 9.16
N ARG A 40 -21.90 -21.99 10.09
CA ARG A 40 -23.10 -21.78 10.90
C ARG A 40 -23.16 -20.36 11.44
N TRP A 41 -24.31 -20.02 12.02
CA TRP A 41 -24.56 -18.73 12.66
C TRP A 41 -24.86 -18.95 14.14
N GLU A 42 -24.21 -18.17 15.00
CA GLU A 42 -24.36 -18.19 16.46
C GLU A 42 -24.87 -16.82 16.95
N GLY A 43 -25.69 -16.79 18.01
CA GLY A 43 -26.22 -15.56 18.60
C GLY A 43 -27.72 -15.34 18.39
N ALA A 44 -28.21 -14.16 18.79
CA ALA A 44 -29.62 -13.77 18.70
C ALA A 44 -29.80 -12.28 18.36
N GLY A 45 -30.87 -11.95 17.65
CA GLY A 45 -31.19 -10.58 17.26
C GLY A 45 -30.11 -9.95 16.38
N LEU A 46 -29.72 -8.71 16.70
CA LEU A 46 -28.71 -7.94 15.95
C LEU A 46 -27.26 -8.37 16.25
N ALA A 47 -27.04 -9.26 17.23
CA ALA A 47 -25.70 -9.74 17.63
C ALA A 47 -25.35 -11.08 16.97
N LEU A 48 -25.82 -11.32 15.75
CA LEU A 48 -25.55 -12.55 15.03
C LEU A 48 -24.08 -12.59 14.57
N VAL A 49 -23.42 -13.73 14.77
CA VAL A 49 -22.02 -13.97 14.45
C VAL A 49 -21.93 -15.15 13.49
N GLY A 50 -21.19 -14.97 12.40
CA GLY A 50 -20.85 -16.04 11.46
C GLY A 50 -19.64 -16.81 11.98
N VAL A 51 -19.78 -18.12 12.05
CA VAL A 51 -18.67 -19.03 12.37
C VAL A 51 -18.14 -19.65 11.10
N TYR A 52 -16.85 -19.48 10.85
CA TYR A 52 -16.17 -19.90 9.64
C TYR A 52 -15.21 -21.04 9.98
N GLU A 53 -15.34 -22.15 9.27
CA GLU A 53 -14.42 -23.28 9.32
C GLU A 53 -13.47 -23.13 8.13
N LEU A 54 -12.21 -22.83 8.44
CA LEU A 54 -11.19 -22.44 7.48
C LEU A 54 -10.19 -23.58 7.30
N ASP A 55 -10.19 -24.16 6.11
CA ASP A 55 -9.15 -25.06 5.63
C ASP A 55 -8.04 -24.24 4.96
N ALA A 56 -7.28 -23.53 5.78
CA ALA A 56 -6.18 -22.67 5.35
C ALA A 56 -5.08 -22.63 6.42
N GLU A 57 -3.84 -22.45 5.98
CA GLU A 57 -2.70 -22.38 6.89
C GLU A 57 -2.71 -21.07 7.70
N PRO A 58 -2.22 -21.09 8.95
CA PRO A 58 -1.89 -19.87 9.68
C PRO A 58 -0.97 -18.98 8.82
N GLY A 59 -1.24 -17.68 8.81
CA GLY A 59 -0.55 -16.70 7.98
C GLY A 59 -1.27 -16.35 6.68
N THR A 60 -2.28 -17.14 6.26
CA THR A 60 -3.09 -16.87 5.06
C THR A 60 -3.75 -15.49 5.14
N LEU A 61 -3.70 -14.74 4.03
CA LEU A 61 -4.36 -13.45 3.90
C LEU A 61 -5.84 -13.62 3.54
N LEU A 62 -6.70 -13.04 4.37
CA LEU A 62 -8.14 -13.04 4.21
C LEU A 62 -8.65 -11.60 4.18
N VAL A 63 -9.77 -11.36 3.51
CA VAL A 63 -10.36 -10.03 3.39
C VAL A 63 -11.77 -10.06 3.92
N THR A 64 -12.15 -9.04 4.70
CA THR A 64 -13.54 -8.82 5.07
C THR A 64 -14.09 -7.58 4.38
N THR A 65 -15.35 -7.67 3.97
CA THR A 65 -16.14 -6.53 3.49
C THR A 65 -17.47 -6.50 4.19
N ARG A 66 -18.03 -5.31 4.41
CA ARG A 66 -19.38 -5.20 4.93
C ARG A 66 -20.41 -5.63 3.87
N ALA A 67 -21.40 -6.41 4.27
CA ALA A 67 -22.48 -6.86 3.41
C ALA A 67 -23.25 -5.67 2.81
N GLY A 68 -23.58 -5.78 1.52
CA GLY A 68 -24.28 -4.72 0.78
C GLY A 68 -23.39 -3.55 0.34
N MET A 69 -22.10 -3.54 0.69
CA MET A 69 -21.15 -2.54 0.18
C MET A 69 -20.43 -3.09 -1.05
N SER A 70 -20.53 -2.39 -2.17
CA SER A 70 -19.55 -2.53 -3.27
C SER A 70 -18.23 -1.90 -2.86
N SER A 71 -17.14 -2.22 -3.56
CA SER A 71 -15.80 -1.65 -3.38
C SER A 71 -15.79 -0.13 -3.65
N GLN A 72 -16.35 0.66 -2.74
CA GLN A 72 -16.38 2.11 -2.84
C GLN A 72 -15.05 2.68 -2.30
N GLY A 73 -14.42 3.59 -3.06
CA GLY A 73 -13.23 4.32 -2.65
C GLY A 73 -11.93 3.91 -3.33
N ALA A 74 -10.92 4.78 -3.26
CA ALA A 74 -9.58 4.56 -3.82
C ALA A 74 -8.72 3.69 -2.90
N GLY A 75 -7.83 2.87 -3.47
CA GLY A 75 -6.87 2.04 -2.74
C GLY A 75 -6.68 0.66 -3.37
N LEU A 76 -5.74 -0.12 -2.84
CA LEU A 76 -5.35 -1.42 -3.40
C LEU A 76 -6.53 -2.43 -3.44
N TRP A 77 -7.40 -2.41 -2.43
CA TRP A 77 -8.67 -3.17 -2.38
C TRP A 77 -9.93 -2.28 -2.45
N GLY A 78 -9.80 -0.94 -2.42
CA GLY A 78 -10.91 0.01 -2.23
C GLY A 78 -11.26 0.26 -0.74
N GLY A 79 -12.02 1.33 -0.46
CA GLY A 79 -12.16 1.95 0.87
C GLY A 79 -12.98 1.19 1.94
N GLY A 80 -13.61 0.06 1.59
CA GLY A 80 -14.43 -0.74 2.51
C GLY A 80 -13.84 -2.09 2.93
N HIS A 81 -12.60 -2.39 2.52
CA HIS A 81 -11.97 -3.69 2.76
C HIS A 81 -11.04 -3.62 3.97
N VAL A 82 -11.11 -4.66 4.80
CA VAL A 82 -10.12 -4.90 5.86
C VAL A 82 -9.43 -6.21 5.53
N VAL A 83 -8.10 -6.17 5.46
CA VAL A 83 -7.28 -7.35 5.21
C VAL A 83 -6.78 -7.87 6.55
N HIS A 84 -6.84 -9.19 6.73
CA HIS A 84 -6.49 -9.90 7.95
C HIS A 84 -5.44 -10.96 7.66
N ARG A 85 -4.64 -11.27 8.67
CA ARG A 85 -3.79 -12.47 8.67
C ARG A 85 -4.44 -13.54 9.55
N LEU A 86 -4.65 -14.74 9.02
CA LEU A 86 -5.20 -15.85 9.79
C LEU A 86 -4.23 -16.30 10.89
N GLY A 87 -4.63 -16.19 12.15
CA GLY A 87 -3.89 -16.71 13.30
C GLY A 87 -4.03 -18.23 13.43
N ALA A 88 -3.06 -18.87 14.09
CA ALA A 88 -3.12 -20.32 14.36
C ALA A 88 -4.24 -20.74 15.33
N ASP A 89 -4.83 -19.78 16.03
CA ASP A 89 -6.01 -19.92 16.89
C ASP A 89 -7.33 -19.58 16.15
N GLY A 90 -7.27 -19.27 14.85
CA GLY A 90 -8.40 -18.78 14.07
C GLY A 90 -8.71 -17.29 14.25
N SER A 91 -7.87 -16.54 14.96
CA SER A 91 -8.01 -15.07 15.04
C SER A 91 -7.79 -14.41 13.67
N LEU A 92 -8.40 -13.24 13.48
CA LEU A 92 -8.27 -12.42 12.27
C LEU A 92 -7.81 -11.00 12.65
N PRO A 93 -6.55 -10.81 13.08
CA PRO A 93 -5.98 -9.48 13.25
C PRO A 93 -5.89 -8.76 11.90
N ALA A 94 -6.39 -7.53 11.88
CA ALA A 94 -6.25 -6.64 10.73
C ALA A 94 -4.78 -6.28 10.52
N ILE A 95 -4.37 -6.25 9.25
CA ILE A 95 -3.05 -5.78 8.84
C ILE A 95 -3.19 -4.61 7.84
N PRO A 96 -2.17 -3.73 7.73
CA PRO A 96 -2.20 -2.67 6.74
C PRO A 96 -2.32 -3.25 5.31
N THR A 97 -3.22 -2.68 4.51
CA THR A 97 -3.48 -3.16 3.14
C THR A 97 -2.24 -3.14 2.25
N HIS A 98 -1.38 -2.13 2.39
CA HIS A 98 -0.15 -2.07 1.61
C HIS A 98 0.83 -3.20 1.95
N VAL A 99 0.91 -3.64 3.21
CA VAL A 99 1.74 -4.79 3.63
C VAL A 99 1.18 -6.06 2.99
N ALA A 100 -0.14 -6.26 3.05
CA ALA A 100 -0.78 -7.41 2.42
C ALA A 100 -0.56 -7.46 0.90
N ALA A 101 -0.63 -6.31 0.21
CA ALA A 101 -0.37 -6.25 -1.22
C ALA A 101 1.09 -6.56 -1.56
N ASP A 102 2.03 -6.07 -0.75
CA ASP A 102 3.46 -6.33 -0.94
C ASP A 102 3.80 -7.80 -0.70
N GLU A 103 3.05 -8.52 0.15
CA GLU A 103 3.16 -9.97 0.30
C GLU A 103 2.56 -10.76 -0.88
N LEU A 104 1.44 -10.30 -1.44
CA LEU A 104 0.81 -10.94 -2.61
C LEU A 104 1.57 -10.69 -3.91
N ASP A 105 2.27 -9.55 -3.99
CA ASP A 105 3.08 -9.16 -5.14
C ASP A 105 4.43 -8.58 -4.69
N PRO A 106 5.38 -9.44 -4.30
CA PRO A 106 6.70 -8.98 -3.88
C PRO A 106 7.44 -8.21 -4.97
N ALA A 107 7.20 -8.53 -6.25
CA ALA A 107 7.86 -7.89 -7.39
C ALA A 107 7.45 -6.41 -7.54
N GLY A 108 6.18 -6.08 -7.29
CA GLY A 108 5.69 -4.70 -7.32
C GLY A 108 5.88 -3.91 -6.03
N ALA A 109 6.43 -4.50 -4.98
CA ALA A 109 6.47 -3.90 -3.64
C ALA A 109 7.29 -2.60 -3.59
N GLU A 110 8.45 -2.58 -4.24
CA GLU A 110 9.33 -1.42 -4.25
C GLU A 110 8.71 -0.25 -5.04
N ALA A 111 8.15 -0.50 -6.22
CA ALA A 111 7.43 0.51 -7.00
C ALA A 111 6.20 1.06 -6.26
N ARG A 112 5.52 0.24 -5.45
CA ARG A 112 4.45 0.73 -4.56
C ARG A 112 5.00 1.56 -3.39
N LEU A 113 6.10 1.14 -2.78
CA LEU A 113 6.77 1.92 -1.73
C LEU A 113 7.17 3.30 -2.25
N HIS A 114 7.78 3.36 -3.43
CA HIS A 114 8.12 4.60 -4.13
C HIS A 114 6.92 5.55 -4.23
N ARG A 115 5.79 5.07 -4.77
CA ARG A 115 4.55 5.86 -4.89
C ARG A 115 4.03 6.35 -3.52
N ARG A 116 4.10 5.51 -2.48
CA ARG A 116 3.69 5.88 -1.12
C ARG A 116 4.58 7.00 -0.54
N LEU A 117 5.89 6.91 -0.72
CA LEU A 117 6.85 7.92 -0.25
C LEU A 117 6.68 9.25 -0.99
N ALA A 118 6.53 9.21 -2.32
CA ALA A 118 6.23 10.39 -3.14
C ALA A 118 4.94 11.10 -2.67
N HIS A 119 3.86 10.34 -2.50
CA HIS A 119 2.58 10.90 -2.03
C HIS A 119 2.69 11.45 -0.60
N ALA A 120 3.43 10.79 0.30
CA ALA A 120 3.65 11.27 1.66
C ALA A 120 4.43 12.60 1.69
N ALA A 121 5.32 12.82 0.72
CA ALA A 121 6.03 14.08 0.51
C ALA A 121 5.18 15.16 -0.19
N GLY A 122 3.92 14.86 -0.53
CA GLY A 122 3.02 15.77 -1.25
C GLY A 122 3.35 15.90 -2.73
N LEU A 123 4.07 14.94 -3.31
CA LEU A 123 4.46 14.92 -4.72
C LEU A 123 3.55 13.98 -5.53
N SER A 124 3.35 14.33 -6.80
CA SER A 124 2.78 13.46 -7.83
C SER A 124 3.89 13.03 -8.79
N LEU A 125 3.66 11.96 -9.57
CA LEU A 125 4.48 11.63 -10.74
C LEU A 125 4.30 12.67 -11.86
N ASP A 126 3.12 13.29 -11.92
CA ASP A 126 2.86 14.41 -12.81
C ASP A 126 3.48 15.69 -12.27
N VAL A 127 3.89 16.57 -13.18
CA VAL A 127 4.43 17.88 -12.85
C VAL A 127 3.33 18.76 -12.25
N VAL A 128 3.47 19.14 -10.99
CA VAL A 128 2.53 20.02 -10.28
C VAL A 128 3.15 21.38 -10.03
N ARG A 129 2.38 22.43 -10.29
CA ARG A 129 2.77 23.81 -9.96
C ARG A 129 2.47 24.11 -8.49
N MET A 130 3.50 24.53 -7.76
CA MET A 130 3.42 24.90 -6.36
C MET A 130 3.85 26.36 -6.16
N ARG A 131 3.14 27.06 -5.27
CA ARG A 131 3.49 28.43 -4.88
C ARG A 131 4.53 28.38 -3.77
N MET A 132 5.58 29.18 -3.92
CA MET A 132 6.71 29.24 -3.00
C MET A 132 6.87 30.63 -2.41
N ARG A 133 7.59 30.70 -1.29
CA ARG A 133 8.13 31.97 -0.80
C ARG A 133 9.15 32.51 -1.78
N GLU A 134 9.26 33.83 -1.86
CA GLU A 134 10.32 34.48 -2.61
C GLU A 134 11.69 34.10 -2.02
N GLY A 135 12.69 33.89 -2.88
CA GLY A 135 14.02 33.43 -2.44
C GLY A 135 14.09 31.96 -2.01
N HIS A 136 13.24 31.09 -2.57
CA HIS A 136 13.22 29.66 -2.21
C HIS A 136 14.47 28.86 -2.61
N GLY A 137 15.32 29.36 -3.51
CA GLY A 137 16.60 28.72 -3.88
C GLY A 137 16.50 27.52 -4.83
N TYR A 138 15.32 26.94 -5.08
CA TYR A 138 15.15 25.91 -6.12
C TYR A 138 15.49 26.38 -7.53
N GLU A 139 16.18 25.52 -8.28
CA GLU A 139 16.64 25.73 -9.66
C GLU A 139 16.02 24.68 -10.60
N ALA A 140 15.72 25.08 -11.83
CA ALA A 140 15.19 24.15 -12.84
C ALA A 140 16.25 23.11 -13.26
N GLY A 141 15.81 21.89 -13.55
CA GLY A 141 16.68 20.76 -13.91
C GLY A 141 17.39 20.11 -12.71
N THR A 142 17.04 20.47 -11.47
CA THR A 142 17.67 19.92 -10.27
C THR A 142 16.81 18.86 -9.61
N VAL A 143 17.47 17.91 -8.94
CA VAL A 143 16.84 16.98 -8.01
C VAL A 143 17.18 17.43 -6.59
N VAL A 144 16.16 17.58 -5.76
CA VAL A 144 16.29 18.15 -4.41
C VAL A 144 15.54 17.30 -3.40
N GLU A 145 15.97 17.39 -2.15
CA GLU A 145 15.17 16.89 -1.04
C GLU A 145 13.89 17.72 -0.88
N TRP A 146 12.77 17.03 -0.70
CA TRP A 146 11.44 17.61 -0.55
C TRP A 146 10.59 16.75 0.38
N GLY A 147 10.22 17.28 1.55
CA GLY A 147 9.28 16.61 2.46
C GLY A 147 9.71 15.21 2.91
N GLY A 148 11.01 14.92 2.98
CA GLY A 148 11.55 13.60 3.28
C GLY A 148 11.63 12.64 2.10
N TYR A 149 11.51 13.14 0.86
CA TYR A 149 11.73 12.38 -0.37
C TYR A 149 12.46 13.21 -1.45
N TRP A 150 12.57 12.67 -2.67
CA TRP A 150 13.21 13.34 -3.80
C TRP A 150 12.18 14.01 -4.71
N ALA A 151 12.47 15.25 -5.14
CA ALA A 151 11.69 15.97 -6.12
C ALA A 151 12.56 16.42 -7.30
N ILE A 152 12.05 16.27 -8.52
CA ILE A 152 12.62 16.85 -9.74
C ILE A 152 11.97 18.21 -9.96
N ILE A 153 12.77 19.27 -10.02
CA ILE A 153 12.32 20.63 -10.31
C ILE A 153 12.42 20.86 -11.82
N GLU A 154 11.31 20.73 -12.52
CA GLU A 154 11.25 20.92 -13.99
C GLU A 154 11.37 22.40 -14.36
N ARG A 155 10.78 23.29 -13.54
CA ARG A 155 10.83 24.73 -13.75
C ARG A 155 10.80 25.46 -12.41
N ALA A 156 11.53 26.56 -12.34
CA ALA A 156 11.51 27.48 -11.20
C ALA A 156 11.35 28.92 -11.69
N THR A 157 10.66 29.74 -10.90
CA THR A 157 10.52 31.20 -11.03
C THR A 157 10.68 31.81 -9.65
N ALA A 158 10.68 33.14 -9.51
CA ALA A 158 10.87 33.77 -8.19
C ALA A 158 9.85 33.34 -7.10
N ARG A 159 8.66 32.87 -7.47
CA ARG A 159 7.57 32.57 -6.51
C ARG A 159 6.84 31.24 -6.78
N GLN A 160 7.29 30.47 -7.76
CA GLN A 160 6.63 29.24 -8.16
C GLN A 160 7.65 28.22 -8.63
N VAL A 161 7.38 26.96 -8.31
CA VAL A 161 8.11 25.81 -8.83
C VAL A 161 7.13 24.83 -9.47
N TRP A 162 7.61 24.10 -10.47
CA TRP A 162 6.95 22.97 -11.07
C TRP A 162 7.79 21.76 -10.69
N ALA A 163 7.23 20.89 -9.88
CA ALA A 163 7.95 19.71 -9.42
C ALA A 163 7.08 18.46 -9.49
N ARG A 164 7.78 17.32 -9.55
CA ARG A 164 7.21 15.98 -9.48
C ARG A 164 8.15 15.09 -8.67
N ALA A 165 7.65 13.95 -8.22
CA ALA A 165 8.53 12.87 -7.84
C ALA A 165 9.25 12.32 -9.09
N PRO A 166 10.49 11.82 -8.95
CA PRO A 166 11.10 11.00 -9.99
C PRO A 166 10.21 9.79 -10.26
N ALA A 167 10.20 9.26 -11.48
CA ALA A 167 9.60 7.97 -11.76
C ALA A 167 10.47 6.84 -11.19
N TYR A 168 9.90 5.64 -11.01
CA TYR A 168 10.61 4.51 -10.40
C TYR A 168 11.81 4.04 -11.24
N ASP A 169 11.67 4.03 -12.55
CA ASP A 169 12.73 3.75 -13.50
C ASP A 169 13.82 4.83 -13.47
N GLU A 170 13.46 6.12 -13.42
CA GLU A 170 14.43 7.21 -13.24
C GLU A 170 15.23 7.07 -11.94
N MET A 171 14.61 6.66 -10.83
CA MET A 171 15.32 6.40 -9.57
C MET A 171 16.29 5.23 -9.71
N THR A 172 15.85 4.15 -10.35
CA THR A 172 16.65 2.94 -10.54
C THR A 172 17.84 3.21 -11.45
N GLU A 173 17.64 3.93 -12.55
CA GLU A 173 18.70 4.34 -13.48
C GLU A 173 19.73 5.26 -12.80
N ALA A 174 19.27 6.19 -11.97
CA ALA A 174 20.15 7.06 -11.20
C ALA A 174 20.88 6.34 -10.05
N GLY A 175 20.46 5.14 -9.66
CA GLY A 175 20.98 4.42 -8.49
C GLY A 175 20.56 5.05 -7.16
N LEU A 176 19.40 5.71 -7.13
CA LEU A 176 18.79 6.24 -5.91
C LEU A 176 17.95 5.15 -5.22
N PRO A 177 18.15 4.92 -3.91
CA PRO A 177 17.36 3.93 -3.18
C PRO A 177 15.92 4.42 -2.96
N VAL A 178 14.95 3.49 -2.97
CA VAL A 178 13.54 3.77 -2.65
C VAL A 178 13.32 3.81 -1.14
N VAL A 179 13.86 4.86 -0.52
CA VAL A 179 13.74 5.15 0.91
C VAL A 179 13.58 6.66 1.11
N ARG A 180 13.32 7.10 2.35
CA ARG A 180 13.26 8.54 2.66
C ARG A 180 14.61 9.22 2.40
N SER A 181 14.58 10.47 1.94
CA SER A 181 15.78 11.26 1.61
C SER A 181 16.68 11.54 2.82
N ASP A 182 16.11 11.53 4.02
CA ASP A 182 16.81 11.79 5.29
C ASP A 182 17.58 10.57 5.84
N THR A 183 17.54 9.43 5.14
CA THR A 183 18.28 8.23 5.55
C THR A 183 19.75 8.30 5.13
N PRO A 184 20.68 7.70 5.90
CA PRO A 184 22.10 7.67 5.55
C PRO A 184 22.37 7.06 4.17
N GLU A 185 21.58 6.04 3.79
CA GLU A 185 21.67 5.37 2.49
C GLU A 185 21.32 6.33 1.33
N ALA A 186 20.20 7.05 1.46
CA ALA A 186 19.78 8.02 0.46
C ALA A 186 20.77 9.19 0.33
N GLN A 187 21.28 9.69 1.46
CA GLN A 187 22.29 10.75 1.46
C GLN A 187 23.61 10.29 0.82
N ALA A 188 24.06 9.07 1.12
CA ALA A 188 25.25 8.50 0.49
C ALA A 188 25.06 8.31 -1.03
N ALA A 189 23.88 7.87 -1.47
CA ALA A 189 23.57 7.76 -2.89
C ALA A 189 23.55 9.14 -3.58
N ALA A 190 22.88 10.12 -2.99
CA ALA A 190 22.82 11.49 -3.51
C ALA A 190 24.22 12.13 -3.60
N ALA A 191 25.07 11.93 -2.59
CA ALA A 191 26.47 12.41 -2.61
C ALA A 191 27.27 11.78 -3.76
N ARG A 192 27.09 10.48 -4.05
CA ARG A 192 27.74 9.81 -5.19
C ARG A 192 27.28 10.37 -6.54
N ILE A 193 26.00 10.66 -6.69
CA ILE A 193 25.40 11.06 -7.97
C ILE A 193 25.64 12.54 -8.26
N TRP A 194 25.47 13.40 -7.25
CA TRP A 194 25.48 14.86 -7.41
C TRP A 194 26.68 15.56 -6.78
N GLY A 195 27.60 14.82 -6.15
CA GLY A 195 28.94 15.32 -5.78
C GLY A 195 28.94 16.47 -4.77
N ARG A 196 28.03 16.46 -3.79
CA ARG A 196 28.14 17.34 -2.61
C ARG A 196 28.84 16.63 -1.46
#